data_AF-A0A6P4ACY3-F1
#
_entry.id   AF-A0A6P4ACY3-F1
#
_cell.length_a   1.000
_cell.length_b   1.000
_cell.length_c   1.000
_cell.angle_alpha   90.00
_cell.angle_beta   90.00
_cell.angle_gamma   90.00
#
_symmetry.space_group_name_H-M   'P 1'
#
loop_
_entity.id
_entity.type
_entity.pdbx_description
1 polymer ?
#
loop_
_entity_poly.entity_id
_entity_poly.type
_entity_poly.pdbx_seq_one_letter_code
_entity_poly.pdbx_strand_id
1 'polypeptide(L)'
;TLTGACIVALGPSIAGVFTPSDDLAIEVLTASEISGEKFWRMPLEESYWESMKSGIADMVNTGGRPGGAITAALFLKQFVDEKVQWMHIDLAGPVYSDKKRSATGFGVATLVEWVVKNSS
;
A
#
# COMPACT_ATOMS: atom_id res chain seq x y z
N THR A 1 5.67 -7.26 1.37
CA THR A 1 6.15 -6.77 0.07
C THR A 1 5.29 -7.39 -1.03
N LEU A 2 4.23 -6.70 -1.46
CA LEU A 2 3.12 -7.38 -2.14
C LEU A 2 3.32 -7.47 -3.65
N THR A 3 3.71 -6.39 -4.32
CA THR A 3 3.74 -6.39 -5.79
C THR A 3 5.04 -5.82 -6.37
N GLY A 4 5.57 -6.49 -7.41
CA GLY A 4 6.58 -5.90 -8.27
C GLY A 4 6.04 -4.72 -9.10
N ALA A 5 4.73 -4.68 -9.32
CA ALA A 5 4.06 -3.58 -10.03
C ALA A 5 4.22 -2.23 -9.30
N CYS A 6 4.21 -2.22 -7.97
CA CYS A 6 4.46 -1.01 -7.19
C CYS A 6 5.89 -0.47 -7.40
N ILE A 7 6.89 -1.36 -7.49
CA ILE A 7 8.28 -0.99 -7.78
C ILE A 7 8.39 -0.41 -9.20
N VAL A 8 7.70 -0.99 -10.18
CA VAL A 8 7.69 -0.47 -11.55
C VAL A 8 7.08 0.93 -11.61
N ALA A 9 6.03 1.20 -10.81
CA ALA A 9 5.36 2.49 -10.79
C ALA A 9 6.13 3.58 -10.03
N LEU A 10 6.67 3.26 -8.84
CA LEU A 10 7.20 4.24 -7.88
C LEU A 10 8.72 4.13 -7.66
N GLY A 11 9.37 3.14 -8.28
CA GLY A 11 10.79 2.88 -8.11
C GLY A 11 11.12 2.16 -6.80
N PRO A 12 12.43 2.06 -6.46
CA PRO A 12 12.89 1.26 -5.33
C PRO A 12 12.78 1.97 -3.97
N SER A 13 12.49 3.27 -3.93
CA SER A 13 12.64 4.09 -2.71
C SER A 13 11.34 4.72 -2.21
N ILE A 14 10.21 4.48 -2.87
CA ILE A 14 8.91 5.05 -2.51
C ILE A 14 7.92 3.89 -2.34
N ALA A 15 7.21 3.87 -1.21
CA ALA A 15 6.13 2.91 -0.97
C ALA A 15 4.79 3.43 -1.51
N GLY A 16 3.98 2.53 -2.06
CA GLY A 16 2.60 2.85 -2.45
C GLY A 16 1.66 2.70 -1.26
N VAL A 17 0.77 3.67 -1.04
CA VAL A 17 -0.32 3.56 -0.05
C VAL A 17 -1.69 3.61 -0.72
N PHE A 18 -2.60 2.77 -0.25
CA PHE A 18 -3.94 2.60 -0.79
C PHE A 18 -4.93 2.64 0.36
N THR A 19 -5.91 3.53 0.30
CA THR A 19 -6.95 3.64 1.32
C THR A 19 -8.18 4.35 0.76
N PRO A 20 -9.40 3.91 1.15
CA PRO A 20 -10.63 4.66 0.87
C PRO A 20 -10.82 5.87 1.80
N SER A 21 -10.05 5.98 2.89
CA SER A 21 -10.15 7.08 3.86
C SER A 21 -9.14 8.19 3.53
N ASP A 22 -9.64 9.38 3.19
CA ASP A 22 -8.80 10.55 2.98
C ASP A 22 -8.13 11.02 4.29
N ASP A 23 -8.86 10.94 5.41
CA ASP A 23 -8.34 11.31 6.73
C ASP A 23 -7.14 10.44 7.12
N LEU A 24 -7.28 9.12 6.96
CA LEU A 24 -6.19 8.18 7.26
C LEU A 24 -4.99 8.39 6.31
N ALA A 25 -5.25 8.74 5.04
CA ALA A 25 -4.20 9.09 4.10
C ALA A 25 -3.40 10.32 4.58
N ILE A 26 -4.10 11.37 5.02
CA ILE A 26 -3.48 12.60 5.51
C ILE A 26 -2.63 12.30 6.76
N GLU A 27 -3.16 11.54 7.71
CA GLU A 27 -2.45 11.19 8.94
C GLU A 27 -1.12 10.48 8.69
N VAL A 28 -1.15 9.40 7.89
CA VAL A 28 0.04 8.58 7.63
C VAL A 28 1.05 9.34 6.76
N LEU A 29 0.59 10.09 5.74
CA LEU A 29 1.50 10.88 4.91
C LEU A 29 2.18 11.99 5.74
N THR A 30 1.43 12.66 6.63
CA THR A 30 2.02 13.64 7.54
C THR A 30 3.02 13.00 8.51
N ALA A 31 2.74 11.79 9.01
CA ALA A 31 3.71 11.03 9.82
C ALA A 31 4.98 10.69 9.01
N SER A 32 4.82 10.37 7.73
CA SER A 32 5.95 10.06 6.84
C SER A 32 6.85 11.25 6.53
N GLU A 33 6.26 12.45 6.44
CA GLU A 33 7.03 13.69 6.27
C GLU A 33 7.93 13.97 7.48
N ILE A 34 7.46 13.66 8.68
CA ILE A 34 8.24 13.81 9.92
C ILE A 34 9.34 12.74 10.02
N SER A 35 9.00 11.48 9.71
CA SER A 35 9.95 10.37 9.78
C SER A 35 11.02 10.41 8.67
N GLY A 36 10.74 11.10 7.56
CA GLY A 36 11.58 11.20 6.38
C GLY A 36 11.47 10.00 5.43
N GLU A 37 10.51 9.11 5.63
CA GLU A 37 10.24 7.97 4.75
C GLU A 37 9.29 8.36 3.62
N LYS A 38 9.54 7.86 2.40
CA LYS A 38 8.80 8.31 1.21
C LYS A 38 7.64 7.40 0.89
N PHE A 39 6.44 7.92 1.00
CA PHE A 39 5.20 7.25 0.60
C PHE A 39 4.49 8.05 -0.49
N TRP A 40 3.73 7.36 -1.32
CA TRP A 40 2.90 7.98 -2.34
C TRP A 40 1.53 7.34 -2.38
N ARG A 41 0.47 8.16 -2.34
CA ARG A 41 -0.90 7.67 -2.42
C ARG A 41 -1.23 7.24 -3.84
N MET A 42 -1.63 5.99 -3.96
CA MET A 42 -2.09 5.37 -5.18
C MET A 42 -3.63 5.23 -5.14
N PRO A 43 -4.31 5.30 -6.30
CA PRO A 43 -5.76 5.22 -6.35
C PRO A 43 -6.26 3.79 -6.07
N LEU A 44 -7.47 3.68 -5.52
CA LEU A 44 -8.28 2.46 -5.53
C LEU A 44 -9.28 2.57 -6.69
N GLU A 45 -8.79 2.33 -7.91
CA GLU A 45 -9.62 2.44 -9.12
C GLU A 45 -10.58 1.24 -9.23
N GLU A 46 -11.82 1.42 -8.76
CA GLU A 46 -12.82 0.35 -8.65
C GLU A 46 -13.15 -0.31 -10.00
N SER A 47 -13.02 0.40 -11.13
CA SER A 47 -13.24 -0.22 -12.46
C SER A 47 -12.28 -1.36 -12.76
N TYR A 48 -11.12 -1.42 -12.10
CA TYR A 48 -10.15 -2.51 -12.26
C TYR A 48 -10.56 -3.80 -11.55
N TRP A 49 -11.59 -3.75 -10.68
CA TRP A 49 -12.13 -4.94 -10.01
C TRP A 49 -12.70 -5.97 -10.99
N GLU A 50 -13.13 -5.54 -12.19
CA GLU A 50 -13.63 -6.46 -13.23
C GLU A 50 -12.61 -7.55 -13.58
N SER A 51 -11.32 -7.21 -13.55
CA SER A 51 -10.23 -8.15 -13.82
C SER A 51 -10.05 -9.24 -12.75
N MET A 52 -10.68 -9.08 -11.58
CA MET A 52 -10.57 -9.98 -10.43
C MET A 52 -11.71 -10.99 -10.36
N LYS A 53 -12.70 -10.94 -11.25
CA LYS A 53 -13.81 -11.90 -11.27
C LYS A 53 -13.32 -13.30 -11.65
N SER A 54 -13.84 -14.31 -10.96
CA SER A 54 -13.60 -15.73 -11.28
C SER A 54 -14.88 -16.35 -11.85
N GLY A 55 -14.72 -17.29 -12.78
CA GLY A 55 -15.84 -18.06 -13.34
C GLY A 55 -16.31 -19.20 -12.44
N ILE A 56 -15.60 -19.46 -11.33
CA ILE A 56 -15.85 -20.60 -10.43
C ILE A 56 -15.96 -20.14 -8.97
N ALA A 57 -15.07 -19.24 -8.54
CA ALA A 57 -15.02 -18.71 -7.18
C ALA A 57 -15.52 -17.26 -7.14
N ASP A 58 -15.54 -16.65 -5.96
CA ASP A 58 -15.93 -15.25 -5.80
C ASP A 58 -14.95 -14.29 -6.51
N MET A 59 -13.65 -14.63 -6.50
CA MET A 59 -12.60 -13.82 -7.13
C MET A 59 -11.34 -14.65 -7.43
N VAL A 60 -10.49 -14.15 -8.32
CA VAL A 60 -9.11 -14.61 -8.50
C VAL A 60 -8.15 -13.82 -7.60
N ASN A 61 -6.99 -14.38 -7.28
CA ASN A 61 -5.99 -13.69 -6.47
C ASN A 61 -5.04 -12.78 -7.28
N THR A 62 -5.19 -12.71 -8.61
CA THR A 62 -4.32 -11.88 -9.48
C THR A 62 -5.09 -11.45 -10.74
N GLY A 63 -5.21 -10.13 -10.95
CA GLY A 63 -5.97 -9.52 -12.06
C GLY A 63 -5.16 -9.29 -13.35
N GLY A 64 -3.97 -9.88 -13.45
CA GLY A 64 -3.05 -9.70 -14.58
C GLY A 64 -1.92 -8.71 -14.32
N ARG A 65 -1.19 -8.35 -15.39
CA ARG A 65 0.05 -7.56 -15.31
C ARG A 65 -0.20 -6.05 -15.17
N PRO A 66 -1.07 -5.39 -15.96
CA PRO A 66 -1.35 -3.97 -15.80
C PRO A 66 -2.13 -3.70 -14.50
N GLY A 67 -1.83 -2.58 -13.83
CA GLY A 67 -2.57 -2.19 -12.62
C GLY A 67 -2.40 -3.11 -11.42
N GLY A 68 -1.44 -4.04 -11.43
CA GLY A 68 -1.31 -5.11 -10.43
C GLY A 68 -1.23 -4.63 -8.97
N ALA A 69 -0.65 -3.47 -8.70
CA ALA A 69 -0.62 -2.90 -7.35
C ALA A 69 -2.02 -2.46 -6.87
N ILE A 70 -2.82 -1.88 -7.78
CA ILE A 70 -4.19 -1.44 -7.49
C ILE A 70 -5.10 -2.65 -7.31
N THR A 71 -5.04 -3.64 -8.20
CA THR A 71 -5.90 -4.83 -8.10
C THR A 71 -5.56 -5.69 -6.88
N ALA A 72 -4.29 -5.73 -6.47
CA ALA A 72 -3.90 -6.34 -5.20
C ALA A 72 -4.47 -5.59 -3.98
N ALA A 73 -4.48 -4.25 -4.00
CA ALA A 73 -5.12 -3.47 -2.95
C ALA A 73 -6.65 -3.67 -2.91
N LEU A 74 -7.32 -3.70 -4.06
CA LEU A 74 -8.75 -4.00 -4.17
C LEU A 74 -9.09 -5.40 -3.66
N PHE A 75 -8.21 -6.38 -3.91
CA PHE A 75 -8.36 -7.74 -3.36
C PHE A 75 -8.34 -7.72 -1.84
N LEU A 76 -7.37 -7.03 -1.23
CA LEU A 76 -7.28 -6.91 0.22
C LEU A 76 -8.49 -6.20 0.83
N LYS A 77 -9.04 -5.19 0.15
CA LYS A 77 -10.22 -4.45 0.57
C LYS A 77 -11.45 -5.35 0.79
N GLN A 78 -11.58 -6.47 0.08
CA GLN A 78 -12.69 -7.40 0.25
C GLN A 78 -12.74 -8.09 1.62
N PHE A 79 -11.62 -8.08 2.36
CA PHE A 79 -11.48 -8.75 3.64
C PHE A 79 -11.52 -7.80 4.83
N VAL A 80 -11.89 -6.53 4.59
CA VAL A 80 -11.96 -5.48 5.61
C VAL A 80 -13.41 -5.02 5.75
N ASP A 81 -13.92 -4.98 6.97
CA ASP A 81 -15.24 -4.41 7.26
C ASP A 81 -15.24 -2.91 6.92
N GLU A 82 -16.24 -2.44 6.17
CA GLU A 82 -16.36 -1.04 5.73
C GLU A 82 -16.41 -0.04 6.90
N LYS A 83 -16.77 -0.48 8.11
CA LYS A 83 -16.79 0.35 9.32
C LYS A 83 -15.39 0.61 9.89
N VAL A 84 -14.37 -0.11 9.43
CA VAL A 84 -12.99 0.01 9.90
C VAL A 84 -12.18 0.83 8.91
N GLN A 85 -11.60 1.93 9.37
CA GLN A 85 -10.63 2.67 8.57
C GLN A 85 -9.41 1.79 8.28
N TRP A 86 -9.03 1.70 7.01
CA TRP A 86 -8.00 0.78 6.55
C TRP A 86 -7.09 1.42 5.53
N MET A 87 -5.80 1.09 5.62
CA MET A 87 -4.80 1.43 4.62
C MET A 87 -3.93 0.21 4.34
N HIS A 88 -3.75 -0.08 3.06
CA HIS A 88 -2.70 -0.98 2.60
C HIS A 88 -1.46 -0.18 2.22
N ILE A 89 -0.30 -0.65 2.68
CA ILE A 89 1.01 -0.11 2.35
C ILE A 89 1.79 -1.18 1.58
N ASP A 90 2.06 -0.95 0.30
CA ASP A 90 2.95 -1.81 -0.51
C ASP A 90 4.40 -1.33 -0.39
N LEU A 91 5.12 -2.03 0.48
CA LEU A 91 6.52 -1.77 0.81
C LEU A 91 7.52 -2.51 -0.10
N ALA A 92 7.10 -3.08 -1.23
CA ALA A 92 7.94 -3.96 -2.05
C ALA A 92 9.30 -3.37 -2.45
N GLY A 93 9.35 -2.07 -2.79
CA GLY A 93 10.60 -1.39 -3.16
C GLY A 93 11.50 -1.10 -1.95
N PRO A 94 11.06 -0.27 -0.99
CA PRO A 94 11.99 0.38 -0.06
C PRO A 94 12.49 -0.51 1.09
N VAL A 95 11.97 -1.72 1.29
CA VAL A 95 12.39 -2.59 2.41
C VAL A 95 13.80 -3.15 2.29
N TYR A 96 14.38 -3.14 1.09
CA TYR A 96 15.72 -3.68 0.83
C TYR A 96 16.53 -2.72 -0.03
N SER A 97 17.77 -2.45 0.38
CA SER A 97 18.69 -1.63 -0.38
C SER A 97 19.69 -2.49 -1.13
N ASP A 98 19.58 -2.55 -2.46
CA ASP A 98 20.56 -3.28 -3.29
C ASP A 98 21.97 -2.71 -3.16
N LYS A 99 22.09 -1.39 -3.01
CA LYS A 99 23.39 -0.71 -2.83
C LYS A 99 24.08 -1.11 -1.54
N LYS A 100 23.34 -1.23 -0.43
CA LYS A 100 23.88 -1.62 0.88
C LYS A 100 23.84 -3.14 1.12
N ARG A 101 23.13 -3.87 0.25
CA ARG A 101 22.85 -5.31 0.36
C ARG A 101 22.26 -5.69 1.73
N SER A 102 21.31 -4.89 2.20
CA SER A 102 20.73 -5.03 3.53
C SER A 102 19.26 -4.60 3.56
N ALA A 103 18.50 -5.13 4.51
CA ALA A 103 17.19 -4.60 4.85
C ALA A 103 17.31 -3.16 5.39
N THR A 104 16.30 -2.34 5.16
CA THR A 104 16.30 -0.91 5.53
C THR A 104 15.56 -0.62 6.83
N GLY A 105 14.65 -1.51 7.27
CA GLY A 105 13.71 -1.21 8.34
C GLY A 105 12.62 -0.21 7.94
N PHE A 106 12.43 0.02 6.64
CA PHE A 106 11.47 1.00 6.13
C PHE A 106 10.04 0.72 6.63
N GLY A 107 9.35 1.79 7.02
CA GLY A 107 8.00 1.81 7.57
C GLY A 107 7.97 1.90 9.09
N VAL A 108 9.05 1.50 9.79
CA VAL A 108 9.06 1.49 11.26
C VAL A 108 8.91 2.91 11.82
N ALA A 109 9.69 3.87 11.33
CA ALA A 109 9.66 5.23 11.85
C ALA A 109 8.30 5.89 11.59
N THR A 110 7.75 5.76 10.38
CA THR A 110 6.42 6.31 10.05
C THR A 110 5.29 5.71 10.88
N LEU A 111 5.29 4.38 11.07
CA LEU A 111 4.25 3.72 11.86
C LEU A 111 4.32 4.11 13.34
N VAL A 112 5.52 4.27 13.91
CA VAL A 112 5.70 4.77 15.28
C VAL A 112 5.18 6.21 15.39
N GLU A 113 5.57 7.11 14.49
CA GLU A 113 5.11 8.49 14.48
C GLU A 113 3.57 8.59 14.35
N TRP A 114 2.96 7.77 13.49
CA TRP A 114 1.51 7.73 13.32
C TRP A 114 0.79 7.26 14.59
N VAL A 115 1.29 6.21 15.26
CA VAL A 115 0.71 5.72 16.53
C VAL A 115 0.86 6.76 17.64
N VAL A 116 2.03 7.37 17.79
CA VAL A 116 2.29 8.40 18.83
C VAL A 116 1.35 9.60 18.68
N LYS A 117 1.06 10.02 17.45
CA LYS A 117 0.10 11.10 17.19
C LYS A 117 -1.35 10.75 17.55
N ASN A 118 -1.70 9.46 17.52
CA ASN A 118 -3.04 8.97 17.77
C ASN A 118 -3.23 8.39 19.20
N SER A 119 -2.16 8.25 19.99
CA SER A 119 -2.20 7.58 21.29
C SER A 119 -2.65 8.48 22.46
N SER A 120 -3.56 9.43 22.22
CA SER A 120 -4.08 10.34 23.25
C SER A 120 -5.37 9.84 23.88
#